data_AF-A0A2D4K8D2-F1
#
_entry.id   AF-A0A2D4K8D2-F1
#
_cell.length_a   1.000
_cell.length_b   1.000
_cell.length_c   1.000
_cell.angle_alpha   90.00
_cell.angle_beta   90.00
_cell.angle_gamma   90.00
#
_symmetry.space_group_name_H-M   'P 1'
#
loop_
_entity.id
_entity.type
_entity.pdbx_description
1 polymer ?
#
loop_
_entity_poly.entity_id
_entity_poly.type
_entity_poly.pdbx_seq_one_letter_code
_entity_poly.pdbx_strand_id
1 'polypeptide(L)'
;SDSGKLKVLTQMLAAIHERGPSERVVVVSNYTQTLNILQEVCQRCGYPYTRLDGSTPVSQRQQIVDSFNSKFCPAFIFLLSSKAGGVGLNLVGASNLILYDIDWNP
;
A
#
# COMPACT_ATOMS: atom_id res chain seq x y z
N SER A 1 -13.28 -10.79 -14.18
CA SER A 1 -14.12 -10.81 -12.98
C SER A 1 -13.86 -9.54 -12.19
N ASP A 2 -14.64 -8.49 -12.48
CA ASP A 2 -14.62 -7.20 -11.78
C ASP A 2 -14.98 -7.41 -10.31
N SER A 3 -13.95 -7.61 -9.48
CA SER A 3 -14.12 -7.82 -8.05
C SER A 3 -14.74 -6.57 -7.43
N GLY A 4 -15.93 -6.68 -6.83
CA GLY A 4 -16.57 -5.56 -6.13
C GLY A 4 -15.66 -4.91 -5.08
N LYS A 5 -14.71 -5.68 -4.50
CA LYS A 5 -13.67 -5.17 -3.61
C LYS A 5 -12.75 -4.14 -4.30
N LEU A 6 -12.38 -4.40 -5.56
CA LEU A 6 -11.54 -3.48 -6.32
C LEU A 6 -12.28 -2.17 -6.59
N LYS A 7 -13.57 -2.26 -6.96
CA LYS A 7 -14.42 -1.07 -7.18
C LYS A 7 -14.53 -0.22 -5.92
N VAL A 8 -14.81 -0.86 -4.78
CA VAL A 8 -14.89 -0.17 -3.48
C VAL A 8 -13.54 0.41 -3.09
N LEU A 9 -12.44 -0.32 -3.28
CA LEU A 9 -11.10 0.18 -2.99
C LEU A 9 -10.78 1.43 -3.82
N THR A 10 -11.06 1.42 -5.13
CA THR A 10 -10.83 2.59 -5.98
C THR A 10 -11.65 3.79 -5.52
N GLN A 11 -12.91 3.59 -5.12
CA GLN A 11 -13.75 4.65 -4.56
C GLN A 11 -13.20 5.19 -3.23
N MET A 12 -12.70 4.32 -2.34
CA MET A 12 -12.07 4.72 -1.10
C MET A 12 -10.78 5.50 -1.33
N LEU A 13 -9.92 5.04 -2.25
CA LEU A 13 -8.68 5.72 -2.60
C LEU A 13 -8.95 7.12 -3.18
N ALA A 14 -9.96 7.25 -4.05
CA ALA A 14 -10.38 8.55 -4.57
C ALA A 14 -10.87 9.48 -3.45
N ALA A 15 -11.74 8.99 -2.57
CA ALA A 15 -12.27 9.77 -1.45
C ALA A 15 -11.18 10.18 -0.43
N ILE A 16 -10.14 9.36 -0.25
CA ILE A 16 -8.98 9.72 0.60
C ILE A 16 -8.12 10.76 -0.11
N HIS A 17 -7.88 10.60 -1.41
CA HIS A 17 -7.09 11.54 -2.21
C HIS A 17 -7.71 12.94 -2.23
N GLU A 18 -9.03 13.03 -2.30
CA GLU A 18 -9.78 14.30 -2.25
C GLU A 18 -9.66 15.04 -0.91
N ARG A 19 -9.37 14.34 0.20
CA ARG A 19 -9.21 14.98 1.53
C ARG A 19 -7.94 15.82 1.63
N GLY A 20 -6.93 15.54 0.81
CA GLY A 20 -5.76 16.39 0.68
C GLY A 20 -4.45 15.63 0.46
N PRO A 21 -3.38 16.36 0.09
CA PRO A 21 -2.10 15.79 -0.32
C PRO A 21 -1.29 15.17 0.83
N SER A 22 -1.68 15.40 2.08
CA SER A 22 -1.04 14.80 3.25
C SER A 22 -1.53 13.40 3.57
N GLU A 23 -2.68 13.00 3.01
CA GLU A 23 -3.25 11.68 3.25
C GLU A 23 -2.45 10.62 2.50
N ARG A 24 -1.99 9.61 3.23
CA ARG A 24 -1.28 8.46 2.66
C ARG A 24 -1.91 7.17 3.14
N VAL A 25 -1.94 6.18 2.24
CA VAL A 25 -2.66 4.92 2.43
C VAL A 25 -1.70 3.75 2.39
N VAL A 26 -1.77 2.87 3.38
CA VAL A 26 -1.11 1.56 3.35
C VAL A 26 -2.15 0.52 2.98
N VAL A 27 -1.91 -0.22 1.90
CA VAL A 27 -2.76 -1.35 1.50
C VAL A 27 -2.00 -2.63 1.75
N VAL A 28 -2.56 -3.47 2.63
CA VAL A 28 -1.96 -4.75 3.01
C VAL A 28 -2.67 -5.90 2.32
N SER A 29 -1.89 -6.85 1.80
CA SER A 29 -2.39 -8.10 1.26
C SER A 29 -1.44 -9.28 1.51
N ASN A 30 -1.96 -10.49 1.67
CA ASN A 30 -1.14 -11.72 1.75
C ASN A 30 -0.69 -12.21 0.38
N TYR A 31 -1.45 -11.88 -0.67
CA TYR A 31 -1.25 -12.41 -2.01
C TYR A 31 -0.50 -11.38 -2.88
N THR A 32 0.72 -11.72 -3.29
CA THR A 32 1.50 -10.86 -4.19
C THR A 32 0.83 -10.64 -5.55
N GLN A 33 0.01 -11.60 -6.01
CA GLN A 33 -0.81 -11.45 -7.21
C GLN A 33 -1.85 -10.32 -7.04
N THR A 34 -2.48 -10.21 -5.88
CA THR A 34 -3.37 -9.10 -5.55
C THR A 34 -2.60 -7.79 -5.59
N LEU A 35 -1.41 -7.72 -5.00
CA LEU A 35 -0.56 -6.51 -5.06
C LEU A 35 -0.20 -6.12 -6.50
N ASN A 36 0.00 -7.07 -7.41
CA ASN A 36 0.22 -6.78 -8.83
C ASN A 36 -1.01 -6.10 -9.47
N ILE A 37 -2.22 -6.60 -9.20
CA ILE A 37 -3.47 -6.00 -9.71
C ILE A 37 -3.63 -4.58 -9.15
N LEU A 38 -3.39 -4.41 -7.85
CA LEU A 38 -3.46 -3.10 -7.20
C LEU A 38 -2.42 -2.13 -7.77
N GLN A 39 -1.24 -2.62 -8.08
CA GLN A 39 -0.19 -1.84 -8.74
C GLN A 39 -0.66 -1.33 -10.11
N GLU A 40 -1.27 -2.18 -10.93
CA GLU A 40 -1.84 -1.76 -12.22
C GLU A 40 -2.93 -0.70 -12.03
N VAL A 41 -3.79 -0.83 -11.01
CA VAL A 41 -4.81 0.19 -10.71
C VAL A 41 -4.16 1.51 -10.31
N CYS A 42 -3.13 1.50 -9.47
CA CYS A 42 -2.39 2.72 -9.10
C CYS A 42 -1.80 3.41 -10.33
N GLN A 43 -1.21 2.64 -11.25
CA GLN A 43 -0.66 3.15 -12.51
C GLN A 43 -1.75 3.76 -13.40
N ARG A 44 -2.88 3.06 -13.59
CA ARG A 44 -4.01 3.53 -14.40
C ARG A 44 -4.65 4.80 -13.84
N CYS A 45 -4.72 4.92 -12.51
CA CYS A 45 -5.26 6.08 -11.82
C CYS A 45 -4.25 7.22 -11.63
N GLY A 46 -2.97 7.01 -11.98
CA GLY A 46 -1.91 8.00 -11.80
C GLY A 46 -1.54 8.23 -10.33
N TYR A 47 -1.82 7.29 -9.44
CA TYR A 47 -1.46 7.38 -8.02
C TYR A 47 -0.01 6.92 -7.81
N PRO A 48 0.89 7.80 -7.35
CA PRO A 48 2.25 7.39 -7.02
C PRO A 48 2.22 6.38 -5.88
N TYR A 49 2.95 5.29 -6.02
CA TYR A 49 2.95 4.22 -5.04
C TYR A 49 4.37 3.73 -4.77
N THR A 50 4.54 3.11 -3.60
CA THR A 50 5.71 2.29 -3.29
C THR A 50 5.25 0.89 -2.91
N ARG A 51 6.13 -0.10 -3.05
CA ARG A 51 5.81 -1.50 -2.81
C ARG A 51 6.89 -2.18 -2.00
N LEU A 52 6.47 -2.93 -0.99
CA LEU A 52 7.33 -3.79 -0.19
C LEU A 52 6.69 -5.17 -0.08
N ASP A 53 7.36 -6.18 -0.61
CA ASP A 53 6.94 -7.57 -0.50
C ASP A 53 8.12 -8.53 -0.28
N GLY A 54 7.86 -9.85 -0.34
CA GLY A 54 8.88 -10.87 -0.11
C GLY A 54 10.02 -10.88 -1.12
N SER A 55 9.85 -10.28 -2.29
CA SER A 55 10.90 -10.13 -3.31
C SER A 55 11.83 -8.96 -3.05
N THR A 56 11.42 -8.00 -2.20
CA THR A 56 12.24 -6.86 -1.82
C THR A 56 13.42 -7.30 -0.93
N PRO A 57 14.68 -7.03 -1.33
CA PRO A 57 15.87 -7.37 -0.54
C PRO A 57 15.79 -6.72 0.85
N VAL A 58 16.17 -7.48 1.89
CA VAL A 58 16.10 -7.01 3.29
C VAL A 58 16.85 -5.68 3.50
N SER A 59 18.02 -5.53 2.85
CA SER A 59 18.82 -4.30 2.91
C SER A 59 18.10 -3.05 2.38
N GLN A 60 17.14 -3.21 1.48
CA GLN A 60 16.39 -2.10 0.87
C GLN A 60 15.09 -1.78 1.61
N ARG A 61 14.58 -2.71 2.44
CA ARG A 61 13.29 -2.55 3.13
C ARG A 61 13.26 -1.31 4.01
N GLN A 62 14.32 -1.09 4.79
CA GLN A 62 14.41 0.08 5.66
C GLN A 62 14.42 1.38 4.86
N GLN A 63 15.18 1.44 3.76
CA GLN A 63 15.23 2.61 2.90
C GLN A 63 13.86 2.95 2.29
N ILE A 64 13.09 1.94 1.87
CA ILE A 64 11.73 2.15 1.33
C ILE A 64 10.81 2.72 2.40
N VAL A 65 10.89 2.19 3.63
CA VAL A 65 10.10 2.66 4.78
C VAL A 65 10.48 4.09 5.16
N ASP A 66 11.77 4.40 5.24
CA ASP A 66 12.27 5.74 5.54
C ASP A 66 11.87 6.76 4.47
N SER A 67 11.96 6.35 3.20
CA SER A 67 11.51 7.16 2.06
C SER A 67 10.01 7.44 2.15
N PHE A 68 9.19 6.46 2.53
CA PHE A 68 7.76 6.65 2.71
C PHE A 68 7.41 7.52 3.93
N ASN A 69 8.17 7.40 5.03
CA ASN A 69 7.98 8.23 6.22
C ASN A 69 8.44 9.68 6.03
N SER A 70 9.26 9.95 5.01
CA SER A 70 9.67 11.32 4.66
C SER A 70 8.47 12.22 4.36
N LYS A 71 8.53 13.48 4.79
CA LYS A 71 7.52 14.50 4.46
C LYS A 71 7.50 14.85 2.97
N PHE A 72 8.59 14.57 2.26
CA PHE A 72 8.74 14.83 0.83
C PHE A 72 8.45 13.61 -0.03
N CYS A 73 7.92 12.52 0.56
CA CYS A 73 7.58 11.34 -0.21
C CYS A 73 6.46 11.67 -1.21
N PRO A 74 6.66 11.42 -2.51
CA PRO A 74 5.60 11.62 -3.50
C PRO A 74 4.57 10.48 -3.47
N ALA A 75 4.87 9.35 -2.81
CA ALA A 75 4.01 8.18 -2.80
C ALA A 75 2.74 8.41 -1.96
N PHE A 76 1.58 8.29 -2.62
CA PHE A 76 0.27 8.29 -1.99
C PHE A 76 -0.05 6.93 -1.38
N ILE A 77 0.34 5.84 -2.05
CA ILE A 77 -0.02 4.47 -1.67
C ILE A 77 1.23 3.64 -1.33
N PHE A 78 1.18 2.91 -0.22
CA PHE A 78 2.16 1.90 0.15
C PHE A 78 1.54 0.51 0.03
N LEU A 79 1.98 -0.28 -0.95
CA LEU A 79 1.56 -1.65 -1.15
C LEU A 79 2.44 -2.58 -0.30
N LEU A 80 1.87 -3.17 0.74
CA LEU A 80 2.58 -4.04 1.68
C LEU A 80 2.09 -5.48 1.57
N SER A 81 3.02 -6.42 1.40
CA SER A 81 2.70 -7.82 1.65
C SER A 81 2.73 -8.11 3.15
N SER A 82 1.67 -8.72 3.68
CA SER A 82 1.59 -9.14 5.09
C SER A 82 2.80 -9.98 5.53
N LYS A 83 3.26 -10.89 4.66
CA LYS A 83 4.47 -11.72 4.88
C LYS A 83 5.75 -10.89 5.01
N ALA A 84 5.79 -9.72 4.37
CA ALA A 84 6.92 -8.80 4.45
C ALA A 84 6.74 -7.73 5.54
N GLY A 85 5.52 -7.54 6.06
CA GLY A 85 5.19 -6.64 7.17
C GLY A 85 5.48 -7.20 8.56
N GLY A 86 5.61 -8.53 8.69
CA GLY A 86 5.90 -9.22 9.97
C GLY A 86 7.26 -8.95 10.60
N VAL A 87 8.06 -8.04 10.03
CA VAL A 87 9.40 -7.64 10.53
C VAL A 87 9.37 -6.40 11.44
N GLY A 88 8.19 -5.89 11.82
CA GLY A 88 8.08 -4.73 12.72
C GLY A 88 8.34 -3.40 12.01
N LEU A 89 7.70 -3.20 10.85
CA LEU A 89 7.83 -1.93 10.10
C LEU A 89 7.06 -0.80 10.81
N ASN A 90 7.70 0.36 10.97
CA ASN A 90 7.08 1.56 11.52
C ASN A 90 6.71 2.55 10.39
N LEU A 91 5.42 2.62 10.04
CA LEU A 91 4.90 3.45 8.95
C LEU A 91 4.18 4.69 9.51
N VAL A 92 4.93 5.62 10.10
CA VAL A 92 4.41 6.86 10.70
C VAL A 92 3.84 7.83 9.65
N GLY A 93 4.29 7.72 8.39
CA GLY A 93 3.85 8.58 7.30
C GLY A 93 2.40 8.35 6.84
N ALA A 94 1.77 7.24 7.21
CA ALA A 94 0.43 6.89 6.75
C ALA A 94 -0.68 7.34 7.69
N SER A 95 -1.79 7.79 7.11
CA SER A 95 -3.02 8.15 7.84
C SER A 95 -4.08 7.06 7.76
N ASN A 96 -4.02 6.20 6.74
CA ASN A 96 -5.06 5.19 6.47
C ASN A 96 -4.42 3.81 6.26
N LEU A 97 -5.01 2.79 6.89
CA LEU A 97 -4.64 1.38 6.71
C LEU A 97 -5.83 0.62 6.11
N ILE A 98 -5.63 0.01 4.94
CA ILE A 98 -6.62 -0.82 4.27
C ILE A 98 -6.09 -2.25 4.22
N LEU A 99 -6.84 -3.17 4.83
CA LEU A 99 -6.56 -4.59 4.77
C LEU A 99 -7.41 -5.21 3.65
N TYR A 100 -6.79 -5.48 2.50
CA TYR A 100 -7.52 -5.96 1.33
C TYR A 100 -7.91 -7.44 1.46
N ASP A 101 -6.95 -8.24 1.94
CA ASP A 101 -7.16 -9.58 2.41
C ASP A 101 -6.32 -9.80 3.68
N ILE A 102 -6.98 -10.26 4.74
CA ILE A 102 -6.34 -10.72 5.97
C ILE A 102 -6.39 -12.24 5.95
N ASP A 103 -5.26 -12.87 6.27
CA ASP A 103 -5.22 -14.31 6.45
C ASP A 103 -5.69 -14.48 7.88
N TRP A 104 -6.69 -15.31 8.05
CA TRP A 104 -7.21 -15.65 9.35
C TRP A 104 -6.15 -16.53 10.04
N ASN A 105 -5.18 -15.89 10.69
CA ASN A 105 -4.31 -16.57 11.65
C ASN A 105 -4.70 -16.05 13.05
N PRO A 106 -5.54 -16.81 13.78
CA PRO A 106 -5.92 -16.49 15.16
C PRO A 106 -4.73 -16.54 16.12
#